data_AF-A0A6S7JHW5-F1
#
_entry.id   AF-A0A6S7JHW5-F1
#
_cell.length_a   1.000
_cell.length_b   1.000
_cell.length_c   1.000
_cell.angle_alpha   90.00
_cell.angle_beta   90.00
_cell.angle_gamma   90.00
#
_symmetry.space_group_name_H-M   'P 1'
#
loop_
_entity.id
_entity.type
_entity.pdbx_description
1 polymer ?
#
loop_
_entity_poly.entity_id
_entity_poly.type
_entity_poly.pdbx_seq_one_letter_code
_entity_poly.pdbx_strand_id
1 'polypeptide(L)'
;PFEHGIDAGGLKCEYFGDMLRDINSSLFEGKEDRRVPIHSWEKANLMQLAGIMIAHCILHSGITFPVLAPYVYHYVATGEKELSAGFLDLCHASDDESILQILDNPSYGVLVDQSGWPVEKLITQKTKQEFITQLLAEELITKRTVALNRFREGLNHFGLLDMMGSTDVGRDLFDTPNSKTTLTAEKLLSCFEKITTSAPAQLLAYNNLKKFIAVNESVKG
;
A
#
# COMPACT_ATOMS: atom_id res chain seq x y z
N PRO A 1 29.36 -19.04 -10.93
CA PRO A 1 28.80 -20.41 -10.89
C PRO A 1 27.31 -20.36 -11.26
N PHE A 2 26.95 -20.85 -12.44
CA PHE A 2 25.55 -20.93 -12.87
C PHE A 2 25.00 -22.30 -12.49
N GLU A 3 23.94 -22.35 -11.69
CA GLU A 3 23.27 -23.61 -11.33
C GLU A 3 22.52 -24.18 -12.54
N HIS A 4 22.83 -25.43 -12.90
CA HIS A 4 22.18 -26.20 -13.96
C HIS A 4 21.07 -27.07 -13.36
N GLY A 5 19.85 -26.96 -13.89
CA GLY A 5 18.71 -27.84 -13.58
C GLY A 5 17.64 -27.16 -12.73
N ILE A 6 16.76 -26.43 -13.41
CA ILE A 6 16.13 -25.21 -12.93
C ILE A 6 14.77 -25.52 -12.28
N ASP A 7 14.70 -25.56 -10.94
CA ASP A 7 13.44 -25.29 -10.25
C ASP A 7 13.08 -23.81 -10.47
N ALA A 8 12.56 -23.53 -11.66
CA ALA A 8 12.21 -22.19 -12.09
C ALA A 8 11.05 -21.61 -11.25
N GLY A 9 10.30 -22.46 -10.54
CA GLY A 9 9.26 -22.04 -9.61
C GLY A 9 9.86 -21.60 -8.27
N GLY A 10 10.63 -22.48 -7.62
CA GLY A 10 11.27 -22.22 -6.34
C GLY A 10 12.20 -21.01 -6.37
N LEU A 11 13.08 -20.93 -7.38
CA LEU A 11 13.99 -19.79 -7.55
C LEU A 11 13.27 -18.45 -7.77
N LYS A 12 12.12 -18.47 -8.46
CA LYS A 12 11.29 -17.27 -8.61
C LYS A 12 10.68 -16.86 -7.28
N CYS A 13 10.13 -17.81 -6.52
CA CYS A 13 9.54 -17.54 -5.22
C CYS A 13 10.55 -16.98 -4.23
N GLU A 14 11.76 -17.52 -4.18
CA GLU A 14 12.84 -17.02 -3.33
C GLU A 14 13.28 -15.61 -3.75
N TYR A 15 13.55 -15.41 -5.04
CA TYR A 15 13.93 -14.09 -5.56
C TYR A 15 12.89 -13.02 -5.23
N PHE A 16 11.62 -13.28 -5.52
CA PHE A 16 10.54 -12.34 -5.23
C PHE A 16 10.32 -12.16 -3.72
N GLY A 17 10.47 -13.22 -2.93
CA GLY A 17 10.39 -13.15 -1.47
C GLY A 17 11.45 -12.24 -0.86
N ASP A 18 12.70 -12.36 -1.31
CA ASP A 18 13.80 -11.52 -0.84
C ASP A 18 13.67 -10.09 -1.34
N MET A 19 13.30 -9.90 -2.61
CA MET A 19 13.02 -8.58 -3.19
C MET A 19 11.93 -7.82 -2.40
N LEU A 20 10.81 -8.48 -2.09
CA LEU A 20 9.73 -7.86 -1.30
C LEU A 20 10.18 -7.53 0.13
N ARG A 21 11.03 -8.37 0.72
CA ARG A 21 11.60 -8.13 2.06
C ARG A 21 12.51 -6.91 2.07
N ASP A 22 13.39 -6.79 1.09
CA ASP A 22 14.30 -5.66 0.94
C ASP A 22 13.55 -4.35 0.68
N ILE A 23 12.53 -4.39 -0.20
CA ILE A 23 11.62 -3.26 -0.43
C ILE A 23 10.97 -2.84 0.89
N ASN A 24 10.39 -3.79 1.63
CA ASN A 24 9.73 -3.53 2.90
C ASN A 24 10.68 -2.88 3.93
N SER A 25 11.91 -3.40 4.08
CA SER A 25 12.86 -2.86 5.07
C SER A 25 13.53 -1.55 4.67
N SER A 26 13.69 -1.27 3.37
CA SER A 26 14.48 -0.12 2.89
C SER A 26 13.64 1.10 2.51
N LEU A 27 12.36 0.88 2.15
CA LEU A 27 11.47 1.91 1.61
C LEU A 27 10.23 2.15 2.49
N PHE A 28 9.93 1.25 3.42
CA PHE A 28 8.80 1.38 4.33
C PHE A 28 9.25 1.39 5.80
N GLU A 29 8.45 2.04 6.64
CA GLU A 29 8.64 2.14 8.09
C GLU A 29 7.32 1.88 8.82
N GLY A 30 7.34 1.88 10.15
CA GLY A 30 6.19 1.54 10.98
C GLY A 30 6.16 0.07 11.42
N LYS A 31 5.01 -0.38 11.93
CA LYS A 31 4.79 -1.75 12.41
C LYS A 31 4.76 -2.73 11.24
N GLU A 32 5.08 -4.00 11.49
CA GLU A 32 5.17 -5.03 10.43
C GLU A 32 3.87 -5.24 9.65
N ASP A 33 2.72 -5.10 10.32
CA ASP A 33 1.37 -5.23 9.77
C ASP A 33 0.78 -3.90 9.26
N ARG A 34 1.51 -2.79 9.44
CA ARG A 34 1.05 -1.42 9.16
C ARG A 34 2.20 -0.54 8.70
N ARG A 35 2.72 -0.88 7.52
CA ARG A 35 3.83 -0.21 6.87
C ARG A 35 3.38 1.03 6.12
N VAL A 36 4.24 2.04 6.15
CA VAL A 36 4.04 3.33 5.51
C VAL A 36 5.30 3.70 4.73
N PRO A 37 5.20 4.37 3.58
CA PRO A 37 6.39 4.85 2.87
C PRO A 37 7.25 5.75 3.76
N ILE A 38 8.57 5.56 3.71
CA ILE A 38 9.51 6.46 4.37
C ILE A 38 9.38 7.85 3.76
N HIS A 39 9.27 8.88 4.61
CA HIS A 39 9.29 10.26 4.17
C HIS A 39 10.71 10.65 3.72
N SER A 40 11.03 10.46 2.44
CA SER A 40 12.30 10.85 1.83
C SER A 40 12.14 11.21 0.37
N TRP A 41 12.56 12.43 0.00
CA TRP A 41 12.55 12.89 -1.39
C TRP A 41 13.52 12.12 -2.27
N GLU A 42 14.67 11.73 -1.73
CA GLU A 42 15.72 10.98 -2.43
C GLU A 42 15.25 9.58 -2.82
N LYS A 43 14.38 8.98 -2.02
CA LYS A 43 13.83 7.65 -2.24
C LYS A 43 12.58 7.63 -3.12
N ALA A 44 12.11 8.78 -3.61
CA ALA A 44 10.87 8.85 -4.41
C ALA A 44 10.94 8.01 -5.70
N ASN A 45 12.07 8.01 -6.40
CA ASN A 45 12.25 7.18 -7.60
C ASN A 45 12.37 5.69 -7.26
N LEU A 46 12.99 5.36 -6.11
CA LEU A 46 13.06 3.98 -5.62
C LEU A 46 11.66 3.46 -5.25
N MET A 47 10.79 4.35 -4.75
CA MET A 47 9.40 4.03 -4.46
C MET A 47 8.61 3.71 -5.73
N GLN A 48 8.86 4.42 -6.83
CA GLN A 48 8.27 4.07 -8.13
C GLN A 48 8.75 2.70 -8.60
N LEU A 49 10.05 2.43 -8.51
CA LEU A 49 10.62 1.14 -8.87
C LEU A 49 10.02 0.00 -8.03
N ALA A 50 9.87 0.21 -6.73
CA ALA A 50 9.21 -0.73 -5.83
C ALA A 50 7.76 -1.03 -6.25
N GLY A 51 7.00 -0.01 -6.66
CA GLY A 51 5.66 -0.19 -7.22
C GLY A 51 5.66 -1.08 -8.46
N ILE A 52 6.59 -0.85 -9.40
CA ILE A 52 6.74 -1.67 -10.61
C ILE A 52 7.06 -3.13 -10.25
N MET A 53 8.02 -3.33 -9.35
CA MET A 53 8.46 -4.65 -8.91
C MET A 53 7.35 -5.42 -8.19
N ILE A 54 6.60 -4.75 -7.31
CA ILE A 54 5.46 -5.33 -6.60
C ILE A 54 4.33 -5.67 -7.58
N ALA A 55 3.99 -4.77 -8.50
CA ALA A 55 2.97 -5.06 -9.51
C ALA A 55 3.37 -6.24 -10.40
N HIS A 56 4.63 -6.30 -10.82
CA HIS A 56 5.16 -7.44 -11.57
C HIS A 56 5.06 -8.74 -10.77
N CYS A 57 5.43 -8.71 -9.49
CA CYS A 57 5.36 -9.84 -8.59
C CYS A 57 3.92 -10.38 -8.44
N ILE A 58 2.95 -9.49 -8.21
CA ILE A 58 1.53 -9.84 -8.08
C ILE A 58 1.00 -10.45 -9.38
N LEU A 59 1.27 -9.81 -10.52
CA LEU A 59 0.73 -10.23 -11.81
C LEU A 59 1.35 -11.52 -12.35
N HIS A 60 2.64 -11.78 -12.09
CA HIS A 60 3.35 -12.92 -12.66
C HIS A 60 3.55 -14.09 -11.71
N SER A 61 3.63 -13.83 -10.40
CA SER A 61 3.93 -14.87 -9.40
C SER A 61 2.78 -15.06 -8.39
N GLY A 62 1.79 -14.17 -8.37
CA GLY A 62 0.68 -14.22 -7.40
C GLY A 62 1.10 -13.95 -5.94
N ILE A 63 2.36 -13.53 -5.72
CA ILE A 63 2.87 -13.20 -4.39
C ILE A 63 2.42 -11.78 -4.06
N THR A 64 1.74 -11.64 -2.92
CA THR A 64 1.16 -10.38 -2.45
C THR A 64 2.16 -9.55 -1.64
N PHE A 65 1.79 -8.30 -1.35
CA PHE A 65 2.54 -7.40 -0.46
C PHE A 65 1.65 -6.89 0.69
N PRO A 66 1.12 -7.79 1.54
CA PRO A 66 0.05 -7.50 2.51
C PRO A 66 0.63 -6.88 3.79
N VAL A 67 1.24 -5.71 3.67
CA VAL A 67 1.91 -5.03 4.79
C VAL A 67 1.50 -3.57 4.94
N LEU A 68 0.76 -3.00 3.98
CA LEU A 68 0.41 -1.58 3.97
C LEU A 68 -0.60 -1.28 5.07
N ALA A 69 -0.42 -0.14 5.74
CA ALA A 69 -1.44 0.38 6.64
C ALA A 69 -2.75 0.67 5.85
N PRO A 70 -3.94 0.51 6.46
CA PRO A 70 -5.21 0.66 5.76
C PRO A 70 -5.35 1.99 5.01
N TYR A 71 -5.03 3.12 5.65
CA TYR A 71 -5.09 4.43 5.01
C TYR A 71 -4.10 4.58 3.84
N VAL A 72 -2.96 3.89 3.89
CA VAL A 72 -1.98 3.87 2.78
C VAL A 72 -2.56 3.09 1.61
N TYR A 73 -3.14 1.91 1.86
CA TYR A 73 -3.83 1.14 0.84
C TYR A 73 -4.95 1.96 0.19
N HIS A 74 -5.82 2.59 1.00
CA HIS A 74 -6.90 3.41 0.47
C HIS A 74 -6.38 4.57 -0.39
N TYR A 75 -5.31 5.25 0.04
CA TYR A 75 -4.69 6.28 -0.78
C TYR A 75 -4.11 5.71 -2.07
N VAL A 76 -3.49 4.53 -2.03
CA VAL A 76 -2.90 3.86 -3.19
C VAL A 76 -3.93 3.27 -4.14
N ALA A 77 -5.15 2.98 -3.67
CA ALA A 77 -6.26 2.58 -4.51
C ALA A 77 -6.93 3.81 -5.14
N THR A 78 -7.38 4.79 -4.35
CA THR A 78 -8.23 5.88 -4.83
C THR A 78 -7.47 7.12 -5.29
N GLY A 79 -6.39 7.47 -4.59
CA GLY A 79 -5.67 8.73 -4.77
C GLY A 79 -6.32 9.88 -4.01
N GLU A 80 -7.37 9.61 -3.25
CA GLU A 80 -8.16 10.59 -2.52
C GLU A 80 -7.67 10.68 -1.06
N LYS A 81 -7.16 11.85 -0.68
CA LYS A 81 -6.60 12.09 0.66
C LYS A 81 -7.68 12.02 1.73
N GLU A 82 -8.82 12.61 1.45
CA GLU A 82 -9.95 12.77 2.37
C GLU A 82 -10.58 11.41 2.71
N LEU A 83 -10.80 10.57 1.69
CA LEU A 83 -11.27 9.19 1.91
C LEU A 83 -10.26 8.39 2.73
N SER A 84 -8.97 8.53 2.42
CA SER A 84 -7.90 7.80 3.11
C SER A 84 -7.77 8.22 4.57
N ALA A 85 -7.95 9.50 4.87
CA ALA A 85 -7.95 10.02 6.23
C ALA A 85 -9.06 9.42 7.10
N GLY A 86 -10.18 8.99 6.50
CA GLY A 86 -11.25 8.26 7.19
C GLY A 86 -10.83 6.87 7.72
N PHE A 87 -9.73 6.32 7.22
CA PHE A 87 -9.15 5.04 7.67
C PHE A 87 -7.96 5.23 8.62
N LEU A 88 -7.68 6.46 9.04
CA LEU A 88 -6.74 6.72 10.12
C LEU A 88 -7.40 6.29 11.43
N ASP A 89 -6.99 5.13 11.91
CA ASP A 89 -7.44 4.65 13.21
C ASP A 89 -6.79 5.49 14.32
N LEU A 90 -7.58 6.08 15.23
CA LEU A 90 -7.04 6.92 16.32
C LEU A 90 -6.12 6.14 17.25
N CYS A 91 -6.14 4.81 17.22
CA CYS A 91 -5.16 3.95 17.89
C CYS A 91 -3.73 4.09 17.33
N HIS A 92 -3.53 4.86 16.26
CA HIS A 92 -2.22 5.31 15.79
C HIS A 92 -1.61 6.41 16.65
N ALA A 93 -2.41 7.11 17.46
CA ALA A 93 -1.94 8.01 18.49
C ALA A 93 -2.07 7.28 19.83
N SER A 94 -0.94 7.17 20.52
CA SER A 94 -0.86 6.69 21.90
C SER A 94 -2.00 7.23 22.76
N ASP A 95 -2.43 6.44 23.75
CA ASP A 95 -3.44 6.70 24.78
C ASP A 95 -3.76 8.18 24.99
N ASP A 96 -5.03 8.55 25.18
CA ASP A 96 -5.53 9.95 25.27
C ASP A 96 -4.66 10.92 26.12
N GLU A 97 -3.93 10.39 27.10
CA GLU A 97 -2.97 11.04 27.98
C GLU A 97 -1.64 11.42 27.28
N SER A 98 -1.14 10.59 26.37
CA SER A 98 0.04 10.83 25.52
C SER A 98 -0.21 11.96 24.52
N ILE A 99 -1.43 12.10 23.99
CA ILE A 99 -1.80 13.21 23.10
C ILE A 99 -1.87 14.53 23.87
N LEU A 100 -2.37 14.51 25.11
CA LEU A 100 -2.37 15.68 25.99
C LEU A 100 -0.93 16.10 26.34
N GLN A 101 -0.04 15.15 26.58
CA GLN A 101 1.39 15.42 26.77
C GLN A 101 2.07 16.02 25.53
N ILE A 102 1.62 15.68 24.31
CA ILE A 102 2.11 16.31 23.07
C ILE A 102 1.64 17.77 22.99
N LEU A 103 0.41 18.07 23.39
CA LEU A 103 -0.12 19.44 23.37
C LEU A 103 0.47 20.33 24.47
N ASP A 104 0.77 19.77 25.64
CA ASP A 104 1.30 20.51 26.80
C ASP A 104 2.83 20.67 26.76
N ASN A 105 3.53 19.96 25.87
CA ASN A 105 4.98 20.05 25.75
C ASN A 105 5.39 21.06 24.64
N PRO A 106 6.08 22.16 25.00
CA PRO A 106 6.48 23.21 24.06
C PRO A 106 7.39 22.74 22.92
N SER A 107 7.99 21.54 23.01
CA SER A 107 8.73 20.92 21.90
C SER A 107 7.87 20.56 20.69
N TYR A 108 6.54 20.45 20.84
CA TYR A 108 5.63 20.07 19.75
C TYR A 108 4.90 21.25 19.10
N GLY A 109 5.18 22.51 19.50
CA GLY A 109 4.64 23.69 18.82
C GLY A 109 4.93 23.68 17.31
N VAL A 110 6.10 23.18 16.92
CA VAL A 110 6.48 22.98 15.51
C VAL A 110 5.56 21.99 14.79
N LEU A 111 5.07 20.94 15.44
CA LEU A 111 4.13 19.99 14.84
C LEU A 111 2.74 20.62 14.64
N VAL A 112 2.30 21.42 15.63
CA VAL A 112 1.03 22.16 15.51
C VAL A 112 1.10 23.13 14.34
N ASP A 113 2.19 23.91 14.23
CA ASP A 113 2.41 24.86 13.14
C ASP A 113 2.47 24.15 11.77
N GLN A 114 3.09 22.97 11.71
CA GLN A 114 3.20 22.18 10.48
C GLN A 114 1.92 21.43 10.11
N SER A 115 1.00 21.19 11.04
CA SER A 115 -0.26 20.46 10.80
C SER A 115 -1.26 21.18 9.90
N GLY A 116 -1.06 22.47 9.67
CA GLY A 116 -2.02 23.33 8.98
C GLY A 116 -3.26 23.66 9.80
N TRP A 117 -3.22 23.44 11.12
CA TRP A 117 -4.30 23.83 12.03
C TRP A 117 -4.53 25.36 12.00
N PRO A 118 -5.78 25.85 11.94
CA PRO A 118 -6.03 27.28 11.89
C PRO A 118 -5.56 27.99 13.16
N VAL A 119 -4.69 29.00 13.00
CA VAL A 119 -4.08 29.77 14.11
C VAL A 119 -5.13 30.37 15.05
N GLU A 120 -6.29 30.75 14.53
CA GLU A 120 -7.39 31.37 15.28
C GLU A 120 -8.28 30.35 16.00
N LYS A 121 -8.17 29.06 15.68
CA LYS A 121 -9.01 28.01 16.24
C LYS A 121 -8.37 27.41 17.47
N LEU A 122 -8.96 27.66 18.64
CA LEU A 122 -8.47 27.08 19.89
C LEU A 122 -8.60 25.55 19.88
N ILE A 123 -7.54 24.88 20.33
CA ILE A 123 -7.57 23.45 20.63
C ILE A 123 -8.28 23.29 21.97
N THR A 124 -9.49 22.73 21.93
CA THR A 124 -10.36 22.51 23.08
C THR A 124 -10.78 21.04 23.10
N GLN A 125 -11.38 20.56 24.19
CA GLN A 125 -11.92 19.19 24.24
C GLN A 125 -12.92 18.89 23.11
N LYS A 126 -13.66 19.91 22.63
CA LYS A 126 -14.61 19.76 21.51
C LYS A 126 -13.94 19.68 20.15
N THR A 127 -12.76 20.28 19.98
CA THR A 127 -12.00 20.34 18.72
C THR A 127 -10.81 19.39 18.69
N LYS A 128 -10.52 18.71 19.81
CA LYS A 128 -9.38 17.80 20.00
C LYS A 128 -9.31 16.73 18.91
N GLN A 129 -10.42 16.04 18.66
CA GLN A 129 -10.46 14.94 17.69
C GLN A 129 -10.17 15.42 16.26
N GLU A 130 -10.72 16.59 15.90
CA GLU A 130 -10.49 17.20 14.59
C GLU A 130 -9.02 17.60 14.41
N PHE A 131 -8.40 18.18 15.45
CA PHE A 131 -6.99 18.51 15.45
C PHE A 131 -6.10 17.28 15.29
N ILE A 132 -6.38 16.20 16.04
CA ILE A 132 -5.62 14.95 15.94
C ILE A 132 -5.72 14.37 14.54
N THR A 133 -6.92 14.28 13.97
CA THR A 133 -7.12 13.77 12.62
C THR A 133 -6.36 14.59 11.58
N GLN A 134 -6.39 15.93 11.71
CA GLN A 134 -5.67 16.83 10.82
C GLN A 134 -4.15 16.64 10.92
N LEU A 135 -3.62 16.57 12.14
CA LEU A 135 -2.20 16.31 12.39
C LEU A 135 -1.76 14.96 11.82
N LEU A 136 -2.55 13.91 12.05
CA LEU A 136 -2.28 12.57 11.51
C LEU A 136 -2.33 12.56 9.99
N ALA A 137 -3.31 13.22 9.38
CA ALA A 137 -3.40 13.33 7.92
C ALA A 137 -2.18 14.05 7.33
N GLU A 138 -1.75 15.14 7.98
CA GLU A 138 -0.59 15.89 7.52
C GLU A 138 0.70 15.07 7.61
N GLU A 139 0.96 14.46 8.78
CA GLU A 139 2.13 13.63 8.97
C GLU A 139 2.10 12.41 8.05
N LEU A 140 1.02 11.62 8.08
CA LEU A 140 0.99 10.29 7.50
C LEU A 140 0.64 10.26 6.01
N ILE A 141 -0.06 11.28 5.50
CA ILE A 141 -0.49 11.36 4.11
C ILE A 141 0.19 12.53 3.40
N THR A 142 0.05 13.76 3.89
CA THR A 142 0.53 14.95 3.16
C THR A 142 2.04 14.91 2.96
N LYS A 143 2.83 14.75 4.03
CA LYS A 143 4.30 14.67 3.93
C LYS A 143 4.76 13.54 3.01
N ARG A 144 4.00 12.45 2.91
CA ARG A 144 4.34 11.26 2.12
C ARG A 144 3.73 11.26 0.71
N THR A 145 3.00 12.32 0.33
CA THR A 145 2.27 12.42 -0.96
C THR A 145 3.18 12.10 -2.16
N VAL A 146 4.40 12.63 -2.19
CA VAL A 146 5.33 12.38 -3.31
C VAL A 146 5.68 10.91 -3.43
N ALA A 147 6.06 10.26 -2.32
CA ALA A 147 6.38 8.84 -2.30
C ALA A 147 5.14 7.99 -2.66
N LEU A 148 3.98 8.31 -2.09
CA LEU A 148 2.73 7.61 -2.38
C LEU A 148 2.32 7.72 -3.85
N ASN A 149 2.49 8.90 -4.47
CA ASN A 149 2.19 9.11 -5.89
C ASN A 149 3.16 8.31 -6.77
N ARG A 150 4.46 8.34 -6.46
CA ARG A 150 5.45 7.51 -7.17
C ARG A 150 5.16 6.02 -7.03
N PHE A 151 4.77 5.57 -5.85
CA PHE A 151 4.36 4.20 -5.61
C PHE A 151 3.15 3.83 -6.47
N ARG A 152 2.12 4.67 -6.50
CA ARG A 152 0.92 4.50 -7.34
C ARG A 152 1.27 4.44 -8.82
N GLU A 153 2.11 5.35 -9.31
CA GLU A 153 2.60 5.34 -10.70
C GLU A 153 3.31 4.02 -11.03
N GLY A 154 4.14 3.53 -10.10
CA GLY A 154 4.83 2.25 -10.27
C GLY A 154 3.88 1.06 -10.31
N LEU A 155 2.94 1.00 -9.36
CA LEU A 155 1.93 -0.06 -9.31
C LEU A 155 1.07 -0.07 -10.59
N ASN A 156 0.70 1.11 -11.09
CA ASN A 156 -0.11 1.21 -12.29
C ASN A 156 0.69 1.11 -13.60
N HIS A 157 2.00 0.85 -13.55
CA HIS A 157 2.83 0.71 -14.76
C HIS A 157 2.31 -0.38 -15.70
N PHE A 158 1.76 -1.46 -15.14
CA PHE A 158 1.10 -2.55 -15.88
C PHE A 158 -0.43 -2.49 -15.80
N GLY A 159 -1.00 -1.37 -15.34
CA GLY A 159 -2.44 -1.21 -15.15
C GLY A 159 -3.02 -1.91 -13.91
N LEU A 160 -2.21 -2.28 -12.91
CA LEU A 160 -2.69 -3.02 -11.73
C LEU A 160 -3.76 -2.24 -10.95
N LEU A 161 -3.58 -0.94 -10.77
CA LEU A 161 -4.56 -0.12 -10.05
C LEU A 161 -5.84 0.03 -10.86
N ASP A 162 -5.71 0.23 -12.18
CA ASP A 162 -6.86 0.25 -13.09
C ASP A 162 -7.62 -1.07 -13.05
N MET A 163 -6.90 -2.20 -12.89
CA MET A 163 -7.45 -3.55 -12.77
C MET A 163 -8.07 -3.86 -11.39
N MET A 164 -7.69 -3.15 -10.34
CA MET A 164 -8.30 -3.29 -9.01
C MET A 164 -9.59 -2.47 -8.86
N GLY A 165 -9.71 -1.39 -9.64
CA GLY A 165 -10.79 -0.41 -9.49
C GLY A 165 -10.79 0.23 -8.09
N SER A 166 -11.92 0.82 -7.70
CA SER A 166 -12.09 1.53 -6.42
C SER A 166 -12.48 0.63 -5.24
N THR A 167 -12.32 -0.70 -5.33
CA THR A 167 -13.00 -1.66 -4.43
C THR A 167 -12.07 -2.41 -3.49
N ASP A 168 -12.63 -2.91 -2.37
CA ASP A 168 -12.03 -3.81 -1.35
C ASP A 168 -11.33 -5.06 -1.89
N VAL A 169 -11.47 -5.28 -3.18
CA VAL A 169 -10.96 -6.38 -3.96
C VAL A 169 -9.43 -6.48 -3.96
N GLY A 170 -8.72 -5.35 -4.02
CA GLY A 170 -7.26 -5.35 -3.94
C GLY A 170 -6.73 -5.33 -2.51
N ARG A 171 -7.61 -5.34 -1.51
CA ARG A 171 -7.23 -5.24 -0.11
C ARG A 171 -6.36 -6.42 0.30
N ASP A 172 -6.72 -7.64 -0.09
CA ASP A 172 -5.93 -8.85 0.21
C ASP A 172 -4.54 -8.87 -0.45
N LEU A 173 -4.29 -7.99 -1.45
CA LEU A 173 -2.98 -7.87 -2.10
C LEU A 173 -2.01 -7.02 -1.27
N PHE A 174 -2.53 -6.13 -0.42
CA PHE A 174 -1.77 -5.02 0.15
C PHE A 174 -2.00 -4.77 1.64
N ASP A 175 -3.20 -5.02 2.14
CA ASP A 175 -3.56 -4.96 3.56
C ASP A 175 -3.28 -6.32 4.21
N THR A 176 -2.92 -6.30 5.48
CA THR A 176 -2.70 -7.50 6.28
C THR A 176 -4.06 -8.01 6.76
N PRO A 177 -4.62 -9.10 6.23
CA PRO A 177 -5.88 -9.59 6.74
C PRO A 177 -5.69 -10.08 8.19
N ASN A 178 -6.61 -9.73 9.08
CA ASN A 178 -6.67 -10.25 10.47
C ASN A 178 -6.73 -11.80 10.52
N SER A 179 -6.93 -12.45 9.38
CA SER A 179 -6.75 -13.89 9.18
C SER A 179 -5.77 -14.12 8.05
N LYS A 180 -4.77 -15.01 8.20
CA LYS A 180 -3.91 -15.49 7.09
C LYS A 180 -4.76 -16.05 5.95
N THR A 181 -5.21 -15.22 5.02
CA THR A 181 -5.90 -15.65 3.81
C THR A 181 -4.86 -15.85 2.74
N THR A 182 -4.60 -17.11 2.37
CA THR A 182 -3.83 -17.42 1.17
C THR A 182 -4.65 -16.96 -0.04
N LEU A 183 -4.12 -16.02 -0.82
CA LEU A 183 -4.74 -15.58 -2.07
C LEU A 183 -4.64 -16.73 -3.08
N THR A 184 -5.77 -17.37 -3.39
CA THR A 184 -5.84 -18.40 -4.44
C THR A 184 -5.96 -17.72 -5.82
N ALA A 185 -5.58 -18.43 -6.88
CA ALA A 185 -5.74 -17.93 -8.26
C ALA A 185 -7.21 -17.57 -8.55
N GLU A 186 -8.17 -18.33 -8.04
CA GLU A 186 -9.61 -18.02 -8.11
C GLU A 186 -9.98 -16.73 -7.39
N LYS A 187 -9.46 -16.49 -6.18
CA LYS A 187 -9.69 -15.23 -5.46
C LYS A 187 -9.09 -14.05 -6.21
N LEU A 188 -7.85 -14.19 -6.70
CA LEU A 188 -7.18 -13.19 -7.53
C LEU A 188 -7.97 -12.93 -8.83
N LEU A 189 -8.51 -13.94 -9.49
CA LEU A 189 -9.33 -13.77 -10.70
C LEU A 189 -10.68 -13.12 -10.39
N SER A 190 -11.31 -13.45 -9.26
CA SER A 190 -12.53 -12.78 -8.79
C SER A 190 -12.32 -11.29 -8.54
N CYS A 191 -11.08 -10.90 -8.23
CA CYS A 191 -10.70 -9.50 -8.12
C CYS A 191 -10.81 -8.76 -9.47
N PHE A 192 -10.48 -9.45 -10.55
CA PHE A 192 -10.41 -8.87 -11.88
C PHE A 192 -11.70 -9.05 -12.70
N GLU A 193 -12.56 -9.99 -12.35
CA GLU A 193 -13.82 -10.27 -13.06
C GLU A 193 -14.87 -9.15 -12.99
N LYS A 194 -14.73 -8.20 -12.04
CA LYS A 194 -15.63 -7.05 -11.92
C LYS A 194 -15.33 -5.92 -12.92
N ILE A 195 -14.20 -5.96 -13.63
CA ILE A 195 -13.81 -4.91 -14.57
C ILE A 195 -14.11 -5.39 -15.98
N THR A 196 -15.37 -5.22 -16.38
CA THR A 196 -15.77 -5.35 -17.78
C THR A 196 -15.68 -3.98 -18.45
N THR A 197 -14.48 -3.58 -18.87
CA THR A 197 -14.31 -2.41 -19.75
C THR A 197 -13.36 -2.67 -20.92
N SER A 198 -13.64 -1.96 -22.01
CA SER A 198 -13.49 -2.39 -23.41
C SER A 198 -12.14 -2.13 -24.08
N ALA A 199 -11.03 -2.06 -23.35
CA ALA A 199 -9.73 -1.78 -23.95
C ALA A 199 -9.07 -3.07 -24.49
N PRO A 200 -8.66 -3.14 -25.78
CA PRO A 200 -8.06 -4.34 -26.37
C PRO A 200 -6.81 -4.84 -25.64
N ALA A 201 -6.02 -3.91 -25.08
CA ALA A 201 -4.81 -4.22 -24.32
C ALA A 201 -5.11 -4.85 -22.95
N GLN A 202 -6.17 -4.40 -22.27
CA GLN A 202 -6.60 -4.95 -20.99
C GLN A 202 -7.20 -6.35 -21.18
N LEU A 203 -8.00 -6.54 -22.24
CA LEU A 203 -8.53 -7.86 -22.60
C LEU A 203 -7.40 -8.84 -22.96
N LEU A 204 -6.36 -8.36 -23.65
CA LEU A 204 -5.19 -9.16 -24.00
C LEU A 204 -4.37 -9.53 -22.75
N ALA A 205 -4.10 -8.58 -21.85
CA ALA A 205 -3.41 -8.82 -20.58
C ALA A 205 -4.19 -9.81 -19.69
N TYR A 206 -5.50 -9.63 -19.57
CA TYR A 206 -6.39 -10.52 -18.84
C TYR A 206 -6.43 -11.94 -19.44
N ASN A 207 -6.52 -12.06 -20.77
CA ASN A 207 -6.47 -13.36 -21.45
C ASN A 207 -5.11 -14.04 -21.32
N ASN A 208 -4.01 -13.27 -21.31
CA ASN A 208 -2.67 -13.81 -21.08
C ASN A 208 -2.51 -14.29 -19.62
N LEU A 209 -3.05 -13.55 -18.65
CA LEU A 209 -3.08 -13.96 -17.24
C LEU A 209 -3.89 -15.25 -17.04
N LYS A 210 -5.09 -15.36 -17.64
CA LYS A 210 -5.91 -16.59 -17.62
C LYS A 210 -5.17 -17.80 -18.19
N LYS A 211 -4.52 -17.63 -19.35
CA LYS A 211 -3.73 -18.72 -19.98
C LYS A 211 -2.55 -19.14 -19.11
N PHE A 212 -1.85 -18.18 -18.52
CA PHE A 212 -0.73 -18.45 -17.62
C PHE A 212 -1.17 -19.25 -16.38
N ILE A 213 -2.29 -18.88 -15.77
CA ILE A 213 -2.85 -19.59 -14.61
C ILE A 213 -3.22 -21.03 -15.00
N ALA A 214 -3.94 -21.23 -16.10
CA ALA A 214 -4.36 -22.55 -16.56
C ALA A 214 -3.18 -23.51 -16.82
N VAL A 215 -2.09 -22.99 -17.40
CA VAL A 215 -0.87 -23.78 -17.65
C VAL A 215 -0.20 -24.19 -16.34
N ASN A 216 -0.18 -23.34 -15.32
CA ASN A 216 0.50 -23.62 -14.05
C ASN A 216 -0.35 -24.44 -13.06
N GLU A 217 -1.67 -24.50 -13.23
CA GLU A 217 -2.52 -25.43 -12.47
C GLU A 217 -2.38 -26.88 -12.97
N SER A 218 -2.18 -27.08 -14.27
CA SER A 218 -1.93 -28.42 -14.85
C SER A 218 -0.57 -29.05 -14.49
N VAL A 219 0.34 -28.29 -13.89
CA VAL A 219 1.66 -28.79 -13.41
C VAL A 219 1.59 -29.31 -11.97
N LYS A 220 0.47 -29.09 -11.26
CA LYS A 220 0.24 -29.59 -9.88
C LYS A 220 -0.55 -30.91 -9.81
N GLY A 221 -0.78 -31.58 -10.94
CA GLY A 221 -1.39 -32.91 -11.03
C GLY A 221 -0.36 -34.02 -11.15
#